data_AF-A0A7C8Z7K1-F1
#
_entry.id   AF-A0A7C8Z7K1-F1
#
_cell.length_a   1.000
_cell.length_b   1.000
_cell.length_c   1.000
_cell.angle_alpha   90.00
_cell.angle_beta   90.00
_cell.angle_gamma   90.00
#
_symmetry.space_group_name_H-M   'P 1'
#
loop_
_entity.id
_entity.type
_entity.pdbx_description
1 polymer ?
#
loop_
_entity_poly.entity_id
_entity_poly.type
_entity_poly.pdbx_seq_one_letter_code
_entity_poly.pdbx_strand_id
1 'polypeptide(L)'
;AAAAVALMVARPRDPAFELISIDLTSFKFNLPALDAELILTVHVNNPNIVPIKYDSASMSIFYNGSLLGTARLEAGSQSARSCRLHRLPARLSGLELAHHVNKFLSDVAKREMVLDAS
;
A
#
# COMPACT_ATOMS: atom_id res chain seq x y z
N ALA A 1 0.87 -19.63 -39.29
CA ALA A 1 -0.12 -19.12 -38.32
C ALA A 1 0.51 -18.73 -36.97
N ALA A 2 1.65 -18.02 -36.94
CA ALA A 2 2.37 -17.65 -35.70
C ALA A 2 2.10 -16.22 -35.22
N ALA A 3 1.65 -15.31 -36.11
CA ALA A 3 1.41 -13.91 -35.78
C ALA A 3 0.20 -13.70 -34.85
N ALA A 4 -0.83 -14.54 -34.94
CA ALA A 4 -2.04 -14.43 -34.12
C ALA A 4 -1.80 -14.84 -32.65
N VAL A 5 -0.88 -15.77 -32.40
CA VAL A 5 -0.55 -16.23 -31.03
C VAL A 5 0.30 -15.20 -30.30
N ALA A 6 1.18 -14.48 -31.02
CA ALA A 6 1.96 -13.38 -30.47
C ALA A 6 1.09 -12.18 -30.06
N LEU A 7 0.02 -11.87 -30.83
CA LEU A 7 -0.89 -10.77 -30.49
C LEU A 7 -1.71 -11.03 -29.22
N MET A 8 -2.10 -12.29 -28.96
CA MET A 8 -2.87 -12.64 -27.74
C MET A 8 -2.03 -12.54 -26.46
N VAL A 9 -0.70 -12.74 -26.56
CA VAL A 9 0.24 -12.54 -25.44
C VAL A 9 0.59 -11.06 -25.22
N ALA A 10 0.40 -10.23 -26.24
CA ALA A 10 0.79 -8.83 -26.23
C ALA A 10 -0.27 -7.85 -25.67
N ARG A 11 -1.40 -8.34 -25.14
CA ARG A 11 -2.37 -7.44 -24.47
C ARG A 11 -1.69 -6.82 -23.25
N PRO A 12 -1.47 -5.49 -23.21
CA PRO A 12 -0.83 -4.85 -22.07
C PRO A 12 -1.65 -5.17 -20.83
N ARG A 13 -0.98 -5.73 -19.82
CA ARG A 13 -1.58 -6.06 -18.52
C ARG A 13 -1.14 -4.98 -17.54
N ASP A 14 -2.05 -4.51 -16.71
CA ASP A 14 -1.67 -3.53 -15.70
C ASP A 14 -0.65 -4.12 -14.72
N PRO A 15 0.26 -3.28 -14.19
CA PRO A 15 1.12 -3.71 -13.11
C PRO A 15 0.28 -4.20 -11.93
N ALA A 16 0.70 -5.29 -11.30
CA ALA A 16 0.09 -5.76 -10.07
C ALA A 16 0.78 -5.08 -8.88
N PHE A 17 -0.01 -4.47 -8.00
CA PHE A 17 0.44 -3.86 -6.75
C PHE A 17 0.05 -4.78 -5.60
N GLU A 18 1.04 -5.38 -4.94
CA GLU A 18 0.82 -6.35 -3.86
C GLU A 18 1.42 -5.82 -2.56
N LEU A 19 0.61 -5.70 -1.52
CA LEU A 19 1.09 -5.34 -0.20
C LEU A 19 1.78 -6.55 0.46
N ILE A 20 3.02 -6.35 0.90
CA ILE A 20 3.86 -7.39 1.49
C ILE A 20 3.95 -7.25 3.01
N SER A 21 4.14 -6.02 3.49
CA SER A 21 4.20 -5.75 4.94
C SER A 21 3.65 -4.37 5.27
N ILE A 22 3.21 -4.24 6.52
CA ILE A 22 2.92 -2.95 7.14
C ILE A 22 3.71 -2.90 8.44
N ASP A 23 4.57 -1.91 8.57
CA ASP A 23 5.46 -1.73 9.70
C ASP A 23 5.11 -0.43 10.44
N LEU A 24 4.66 -0.54 11.70
CA LEU A 24 4.44 0.62 12.58
C LEU A 24 5.79 1.17 13.05
N THR A 25 6.14 2.38 12.63
CA THR A 25 7.45 2.98 12.93
C THR A 25 7.42 4.00 14.06
N SER A 26 6.32 4.74 14.19
CA SER A 26 6.18 5.75 15.24
C SER A 26 4.76 5.84 15.74
N PHE A 27 4.63 6.20 17.01
CA PHE A 27 3.36 6.43 17.66
C PHE A 27 3.47 7.66 18.57
N LYS A 28 2.60 8.65 18.36
CA LYS A 28 2.62 9.94 19.06
C LYS A 28 1.25 10.21 19.67
N PHE A 29 1.22 10.28 20.99
CA PHE A 29 0.03 10.68 21.75
C PHE A 29 0.02 12.19 21.96
N ASN A 30 -0.89 12.89 21.28
CA ASN A 30 -1.10 14.33 21.42
C ASN A 30 -2.58 14.62 21.70
N LEU A 31 -3.07 14.22 22.88
CA LEU A 31 -4.50 14.30 23.23
C LEU A 31 -5.09 15.68 22.92
N PRO A 32 -6.26 15.76 22.25
CA PRO A 32 -7.18 14.67 21.95
C PRO A 32 -6.86 13.86 20.68
N ALA A 33 -5.75 14.15 19.98
CA ALA A 33 -5.34 13.47 18.75
C ALA A 33 -4.24 12.41 19.00
N LEU A 34 -4.14 11.44 18.09
CA LEU A 34 -3.18 10.36 18.19
C LEU A 34 -2.64 9.99 16.82
N ASP A 35 -1.38 10.30 16.58
CA ASP A 35 -0.75 10.10 15.28
C ASP A 35 0.08 8.82 15.29
N ALA A 36 0.00 8.07 14.20
CA ALA A 36 0.86 6.92 13.96
C ALA A 36 1.51 7.02 12.59
N GLU A 37 2.77 6.62 12.50
CA GLU A 37 3.51 6.52 11.25
C GLU A 37 3.74 5.05 10.91
N LEU A 38 3.44 4.72 9.66
CA LEU A 38 3.60 3.38 9.09
C LEU A 38 4.56 3.42 7.91
N ILE A 39 5.18 2.30 7.61
CA ILE A 39 5.81 2.02 6.32
C ILE A 39 5.11 0.81 5.72
N LEU A 40 4.53 0.98 4.54
CA LEU A 40 3.98 -0.12 3.74
C LEU A 40 5.02 -0.57 2.74
N THR A 41 5.26 -1.87 2.69
CA THR A 41 6.11 -2.48 1.69
C THR A 41 5.24 -3.06 0.59
N VAL A 42 5.34 -2.50 -0.62
CA VAL A 42 4.51 -2.87 -1.77
C VAL A 42 5.40 -3.41 -2.88
N HIS A 43 5.02 -4.56 -3.44
CA HIS A 43 5.59 -5.06 -4.70
C HIS A 43 4.81 -4.50 -5.88
N VAL A 44 5.55 -3.96 -6.84
CA VAL A 44 5.05 -3.55 -8.16
C VAL A 44 5.60 -4.52 -9.18
N ASN A 45 4.75 -5.40 -9.67
CA ASN A 45 5.12 -6.41 -10.66
C ASN A 45 4.68 -5.97 -12.06
N ASN A 46 5.63 -5.86 -12.99
CA ASN A 46 5.37 -5.67 -14.40
C ASN A 46 5.42 -7.03 -15.12
N PRO A 47 4.27 -7.68 -15.39
CA PRO A 47 4.25 -8.95 -16.10
C PRO A 47 4.47 -8.79 -17.60
N ASN A 48 4.56 -7.57 -18.15
CA ASN A 48 4.65 -7.34 -19.58
C ASN A 48 6.07 -7.60 -20.11
N ILE A 49 6.17 -8.02 -21.38
CA ILE A 49 7.45 -8.13 -22.12
C ILE A 49 7.99 -6.79 -22.60
N VAL A 50 7.30 -5.69 -22.29
CA VAL A 50 7.69 -4.32 -22.60
C VAL A 50 7.77 -3.49 -21.31
N PRO A 51 8.59 -2.42 -21.28
CA PRO A 51 8.58 -1.45 -20.19
C PRO A 51 7.20 -0.79 -20.04
N ILE A 52 6.83 -0.47 -18.80
CA ILE A 52 5.60 0.24 -18.46
C ILE A 52 5.90 1.57 -17.79
N LYS A 53 4.95 2.50 -17.91
CA LYS A 53 4.85 3.70 -17.09
C LYS A 53 3.53 3.64 -16.33
N TYR A 54 3.56 4.03 -15.08
CA TYR A 54 2.37 4.08 -14.23
C TYR A 54 2.29 5.47 -13.58
N ASP A 55 1.08 5.95 -13.42
CA ASP A 55 0.80 7.21 -12.74
C ASP A 55 0.87 7.06 -11.23
N SER A 56 0.79 8.18 -10.50
CA SER A 56 0.73 8.14 -9.05
C SER A 56 -0.52 7.42 -8.59
N ALA A 57 -0.38 6.55 -7.59
CA ALA A 57 -1.49 5.83 -6.97
C ALA A 57 -1.53 6.12 -5.47
N SER A 58 -2.72 6.01 -4.88
CA SER A 58 -2.91 6.13 -3.44
C SER A 58 -3.52 4.84 -2.92
N MET A 59 -2.93 4.26 -1.88
CA MET A 59 -3.47 3.13 -1.14
C MET A 59 -4.14 3.64 0.12
N SER A 60 -5.38 3.22 0.35
CA SER A 60 -6.13 3.59 1.56
C SER A 60 -5.86 2.58 2.66
N ILE A 61 -5.76 3.03 3.90
CA ILE A 61 -5.46 2.19 5.06
C ILE A 61 -6.66 2.24 5.99
N PHE A 62 -7.27 1.09 6.21
CA PHE A 62 -8.45 0.95 7.05
C PHE A 62 -8.13 0.17 8.31
N TYR A 63 -8.86 0.50 9.38
CA TYR A 63 -8.88 -0.26 10.61
C TYR A 63 -10.32 -0.31 11.12
N ASN A 64 -10.83 -1.52 11.34
CA ASN A 64 -12.19 -1.73 11.84
C ASN A 64 -13.26 -0.99 10.98
N GLY A 65 -13.05 -0.91 9.66
CA GLY A 65 -13.92 -0.23 8.70
C GLY A 65 -13.75 1.29 8.59
N SER A 66 -12.98 1.92 9.48
CA SER A 66 -12.67 3.35 9.41
C SER A 66 -11.42 3.60 8.58
N LEU A 67 -11.46 4.59 7.67
CA LEU A 67 -10.29 5.06 6.93
C LEU A 67 -9.36 5.80 7.91
N LEU A 68 -8.22 5.20 8.21
CA LEU A 68 -7.23 5.81 9.09
C LEU A 68 -6.25 6.69 8.32
N GLY A 69 -5.92 6.38 7.08
CA GLY A 69 -4.96 7.17 6.32
C GLY A 69 -4.74 6.66 4.91
N THR A 70 -3.78 7.27 4.21
CA THR A 70 -3.43 6.89 2.84
C THR A 70 -1.91 6.88 2.67
N ALA A 71 -1.41 5.94 1.87
CA ALA A 71 -0.03 5.88 1.42
C ALA A 71 0.05 6.27 -0.06
N ARG A 72 1.04 7.07 -0.45
CA ARG A 72 1.18 7.52 -1.83
C ARG A 72 2.32 6.81 -2.52
N LEU A 73 2.01 6.19 -3.66
CA LEU A 73 3.00 5.72 -4.62
C LEU A 73 3.14 6.77 -5.72
N GLU A 74 4.35 7.29 -5.87
CA GLU A 74 4.64 8.26 -6.92
C GLU A 74 4.70 7.60 -8.30
N ALA A 75 4.37 8.39 -9.33
CA ALA A 75 4.42 7.95 -10.72
C ALA A 75 5.83 7.48 -11.09
N GLY A 76 5.91 6.47 -11.97
CA GLY A 76 7.19 5.85 -12.28
C GLY A 76 7.21 5.04 -13.56
N SER A 77 8.34 4.38 -13.79
CA SER A 77 8.51 3.45 -14.91
C SER A 77 9.24 2.19 -14.46
N GLN A 78 8.92 1.09 -15.13
CA GLN A 78 9.49 -0.21 -14.83
C GLN A 78 9.87 -0.94 -16.12
N SER A 79 11.00 -1.66 -16.10
CA SER A 79 11.42 -2.47 -17.22
C SER A 79 10.48 -3.66 -17.44
N ALA A 80 10.54 -4.28 -18.61
CA ALA A 80 9.85 -5.53 -18.89
C ALA A 80 10.17 -6.61 -17.84
N ARG A 81 9.17 -7.45 -17.51
CA ARG A 81 9.30 -8.64 -16.65
C ARG A 81 10.08 -8.40 -15.36
N SER A 82 9.73 -7.33 -14.66
CA SER A 82 10.44 -6.91 -13.44
C SER A 82 9.49 -6.80 -12.26
N CYS A 83 10.04 -6.92 -11.06
CA CYS A 83 9.35 -6.64 -9.81
C CYS A 83 10.19 -5.64 -9.01
N ARG A 84 9.54 -4.61 -8.46
CA ARG A 84 10.18 -3.62 -7.58
C ARG A 84 9.46 -3.52 -6.26
N LEU A 85 10.25 -3.33 -5.22
CA LEU A 85 9.76 -3.14 -3.86
C LEU A 85 9.79 -1.64 -3.54
N HIS A 86 8.62 -1.11 -3.18
CA HIS A 86 8.42 0.28 -2.78
C HIS A 86 8.09 0.34 -1.30
N ARG A 87 8.79 1.21 -0.57
CA ARG A 87 8.51 1.52 0.83
C ARG A 87 7.74 2.83 0.88
N LEU A 88 6.45 2.74 1.16
CA LEU A 88 5.53 3.86 1.15
C LEU A 88 5.30 4.32 2.59
N PRO A 89 5.80 5.49 2.99
CA PRO A 89 5.44 6.05 4.28
C PRO A 89 3.97 6.44 4.28
N ALA A 90 3.27 6.15 5.36
CA ALA A 90 1.90 6.55 5.57
C ALA A 90 1.71 7.14 6.97
N ARG A 91 0.81 8.10 7.06
CA ARG A 91 0.38 8.69 8.33
C ARG A 91 -1.07 8.34 8.57
N LEU A 92 -1.35 7.92 9.79
CA LEU A 92 -2.70 7.67 10.26
C LEU A 92 -3.24 8.92 10.95
N SER A 93 -4.52 9.19 10.76
CA SER A 93 -5.23 10.38 11.21
C SER A 93 -5.45 10.37 12.72
N GLY A 94 -4.90 11.41 13.36
CA GLY A 94 -5.04 11.78 14.76
C GLY A 94 -6.41 11.54 15.40
N LEU A 95 -7.44 12.02 14.71
CA LEU A 95 -8.81 12.08 15.24
C LEU A 95 -9.55 10.76 15.05
N GLU A 96 -9.41 10.14 13.88
CA GLU A 96 -10.03 8.83 13.59
C GLU A 96 -9.42 7.72 14.46
N LEU A 97 -8.12 7.79 14.72
CA LEU A 97 -7.47 6.90 15.68
C LEU A 97 -7.96 7.13 17.12
N ALA A 98 -8.25 8.37 17.51
CA ALA A 98 -8.77 8.67 18.84
C ALA A 98 -10.13 8.00 19.10
N HIS A 99 -10.98 7.88 18.07
CA HIS A 99 -12.26 7.16 18.17
C HIS A 99 -12.09 5.66 18.45
N HIS A 100 -10.97 5.06 18.06
CA HIS A 100 -10.68 3.63 18.26
C HIS A 100 -9.48 3.37 19.20
N VAL A 101 -9.05 4.38 19.95
CA VAL A 101 -7.74 4.40 20.64
C VAL A 101 -7.50 3.20 21.56
N ASN A 102 -8.48 2.86 22.40
CA ASN A 102 -8.30 1.78 23.37
C ASN A 102 -8.14 0.42 22.68
N LYS A 103 -8.88 0.18 21.60
CA LYS A 103 -8.81 -1.06 20.83
C LYS A 103 -7.52 -1.09 20.00
N PHE A 104 -7.23 -0.01 19.29
CA PHE A 104 -6.01 0.13 18.49
C PHE A 104 -4.76 -0.11 19.34
N LEU A 105 -4.66 0.51 20.51
CA LEU A 105 -3.53 0.32 21.42
C LEU A 105 -3.44 -1.09 21.98
N SER A 106 -4.59 -1.71 22.31
CA SER A 106 -4.61 -3.09 22.79
C SER A 106 -4.13 -4.05 21.71
N ASP A 107 -4.60 -3.87 20.48
CA ASP A 107 -4.24 -4.72 19.33
C ASP A 107 -2.77 -4.51 18.96
N VAL A 108 -2.26 -3.27 18.99
CA VAL A 108 -0.83 -2.99 18.81
C VAL A 108 0.01 -3.63 19.92
N ALA A 109 -0.39 -3.49 21.20
CA ALA A 109 0.33 -4.08 22.33
C ALA A 109 0.37 -5.61 22.28
N LYS A 110 -0.72 -6.23 21.81
CA LYS A 110 -0.81 -7.68 21.59
C LYS A 110 -0.16 -8.15 20.29
N ARG A 111 0.21 -7.22 19.40
CA ARG A 111 0.66 -7.49 18.02
C ARG A 111 -0.40 -8.20 17.18
N GLU A 112 -1.67 -7.95 17.49
CA GLU A 112 -2.87 -8.54 16.88
C GLU A 112 -3.65 -7.48 16.08
N MET A 113 -2.95 -6.64 15.31
CA MET A 113 -3.59 -5.61 14.50
C MET A 113 -3.83 -6.12 13.07
N VAL A 114 -5.07 -5.99 12.59
CA VAL A 114 -5.42 -6.21 11.18
C VAL A 114 -5.64 -4.86 10.53
N LEU A 115 -4.77 -4.53 9.58
CA LEU A 115 -4.91 -3.36 8.72
C LEU A 115 -5.23 -3.84 7.31
N ASP A 116 -6.23 -3.22 6.70
CA ASP A 116 -6.58 -3.46 5.32
C ASP A 116 -6.03 -2.32 4.46
N ALA A 117 -5.37 -2.67 3.36
CA ALA A 117 -4.93 -1.71 2.36
C ALA A 117 -5.43 -2.10 0.97
N SER A 118 -6.02 -1.14 0.26
CA SER A 118 -6.59 -1.30 -1.09
C SER A 118 -6.30 -0.10 -1.97
#